data_AF-A0A2J8X5N2-F1
#
_entry.id   AF-A0A2J8X5N2-F1
#
_cell.length_a   1.000
_cell.length_b   1.000
_cell.length_c   1.000
_cell.angle_alpha   90.00
_cell.angle_beta   90.00
_cell.angle_gamma   90.00
#
_symmetry.space_group_name_H-M   'P 1'
#
loop_
_entity.id
_entity.type
_entity.pdbx_description
1 polymer ?
#
loop_
_entity_poly.entity_id
_entity_poly.type
_entity_poly.pdbx_seq_one_letter_code
_entity_poly.pdbx_strand_id
1 'polypeptide(L)'
;LTYEREEVLMNSLERLNGLPYLNKVVVVWNSPKLPSEDLLWPDIGVPIMVVRTEKNSLNNRFLPWNEIETEAILSIDDDAHLRHDEIMFGFRVWREARDRIVGFPGRYHAWDIPHQSWLYNSNYSCELSMVLTGAAFFHKVTSRWTFRCPGCPQALSHDDSHFHERHKCINFFVKVYGYMPLLYTQFRVDSVLFKTRLPH
;
A
#
# COMPACT_ATOMS: atom_id res chain seq x y z
N LEU A 1 1.46 -5.76 6.62
CA LEU A 1 2.41 -5.48 7.74
C LEU A 1 1.56 -5.41 8.99
N THR A 2 1.96 -6.08 10.08
CA THR A 2 1.20 -6.05 11.34
C THR A 2 2.07 -5.55 12.49
N TYR A 3 1.45 -4.83 13.42
CA TYR A 3 2.06 -4.40 14.68
C TYR A 3 1.01 -4.47 15.79
N GLU A 4 1.14 -5.46 16.67
CA GLU A 4 0.32 -5.66 17.88
C GLU A 4 -1.19 -5.78 17.59
N ARG A 5 -1.52 -6.29 16.40
CA ARG A 5 -2.89 -6.46 15.88
C ARG A 5 -3.09 -7.86 15.30
N GLU A 6 -2.78 -8.88 16.09
CA GLU A 6 -2.82 -10.28 15.67
C GLU A 6 -4.22 -10.70 15.22
N GLU A 7 -5.26 -10.38 16.00
CA GLU A 7 -6.65 -10.70 15.66
C GLU A 7 -7.10 -10.06 14.33
N VAL A 8 -6.76 -8.79 14.12
CA VAL A 8 -7.09 -8.05 12.88
C VAL A 8 -6.34 -8.63 11.68
N LEU A 9 -5.09 -9.05 11.88
CA LEU A 9 -4.31 -9.75 10.85
C LEU A 9 -4.99 -11.06 10.47
N MET A 10 -5.40 -11.88 11.44
CA MET A 10 -6.03 -13.18 11.20
C MET A 10 -7.32 -13.03 10.38
N ASN A 11 -8.19 -12.10 10.78
CA ASN A 11 -9.40 -11.77 10.01
C ASN A 11 -9.07 -11.30 8.58
N SER A 12 -8.01 -10.53 8.41
CA SER A 12 -7.57 -10.06 7.09
C SER A 12 -7.04 -11.19 6.21
N LEU A 13 -6.34 -12.17 6.79
CA LEU A 13 -5.83 -13.35 6.09
C LEU A 13 -6.97 -14.26 5.64
N GLU A 14 -7.93 -14.56 6.52
CA GLU A 14 -9.10 -15.38 6.19
C GLU A 14 -9.89 -14.82 5.00
N ARG A 15 -9.98 -13.49 4.90
CA ARG A 15 -10.63 -12.82 3.77
C ARG A 15 -9.92 -13.03 2.44
N LEU A 16 -8.67 -13.50 2.42
CA LEU A 16 -7.94 -13.86 1.21
C LEU A 16 -8.14 -15.33 0.79
N ASN A 17 -8.87 -16.13 1.59
CA ASN A 17 -9.13 -17.53 1.28
C ASN A 17 -9.77 -17.69 -0.10
N GLY A 18 -9.15 -18.49 -0.96
CA GLY A 18 -9.65 -18.75 -2.32
C GLY A 18 -9.54 -17.57 -3.29
N LEU A 19 -8.78 -16.51 -2.95
CA LEU A 19 -8.55 -15.38 -3.85
C LEU A 19 -7.80 -15.85 -5.11
N PRO A 20 -8.37 -15.69 -6.32
CA PRO A 20 -7.69 -16.13 -7.53
C PRO A 20 -6.43 -15.29 -7.83
N TYR A 21 -5.44 -15.92 -8.46
CA TYR A 21 -4.13 -15.34 -8.79
C TYR A 21 -3.27 -14.93 -7.59
N LEU A 22 -3.71 -15.17 -6.35
CA LEU A 22 -2.86 -15.02 -5.18
C LEU A 22 -1.80 -16.13 -5.22
N ASN A 23 -0.52 -15.75 -5.17
CA ASN A 23 0.60 -16.71 -5.15
C ASN A 23 0.98 -17.12 -3.72
N LYS A 24 1.08 -16.12 -2.83
CA LYS A 24 1.61 -16.24 -1.47
C LYS A 24 1.23 -15.00 -0.68
N VAL A 25 1.12 -15.11 0.63
CA VAL A 25 1.02 -13.95 1.53
C VAL A 25 2.32 -13.82 2.32
N VAL A 26 2.93 -12.63 2.29
CA VAL A 26 4.11 -12.31 3.12
C VAL A 26 3.68 -11.38 4.25
N VAL A 27 3.61 -11.93 5.46
CA VAL A 27 3.33 -11.20 6.69
C VAL A 27 4.62 -10.58 7.20
N VAL A 28 4.74 -9.26 7.03
CA VAL A 28 5.83 -8.48 7.64
C VAL A 28 5.49 -8.25 9.11
N TRP A 29 6.20 -8.96 9.98
CA TRP A 29 6.00 -8.94 11.42
C TRP A 29 6.87 -7.85 12.06
N ASN A 30 6.23 -6.73 12.43
CA ASN A 30 6.88 -5.60 13.08
C ASN A 30 6.81 -5.64 14.60
N SER A 31 6.03 -6.56 15.18
CA SER A 31 5.90 -6.65 16.64
C SER A 31 7.17 -7.18 17.28
N PRO A 32 7.59 -6.60 18.44
CA PRO A 32 8.72 -7.11 19.21
C PRO A 32 8.40 -8.46 19.86
N LYS A 33 7.13 -8.69 20.19
CA LYS A 33 6.64 -9.98 20.67
C LYS A 33 6.51 -10.96 19.52
N LEU A 34 6.90 -12.20 19.76
CA LEU A 34 6.68 -13.29 18.82
C LEU A 34 5.17 -13.55 18.67
N PRO A 35 4.72 -14.04 17.49
CA PRO A 35 3.40 -14.63 17.38
C PRO A 35 3.24 -15.72 18.44
N SER A 36 2.03 -15.91 18.95
CA SER A 36 1.76 -17.00 19.91
C SER A 36 2.25 -18.34 19.35
N GLU A 37 2.87 -19.19 20.18
CA GLU A 37 3.30 -20.53 19.75
C GLU A 37 2.11 -21.40 19.32
N ASP A 38 0.93 -21.13 19.89
CA ASP A 38 -0.34 -21.79 19.55
C ASP A 38 -1.07 -21.12 18.39
N LEU A 39 -0.48 -20.10 17.73
CA LEU A 39 -1.12 -19.40 16.62
C LEU A 39 -1.24 -20.32 15.41
N LEU A 40 -2.47 -20.72 15.10
CA LEU A 40 -2.81 -21.47 13.91
C LEU A 40 -3.15 -20.52 12.77
N TRP A 41 -2.23 -20.36 11.82
CA TRP A 41 -2.47 -19.59 10.59
C TRP A 41 -3.64 -20.18 9.79
N PRO A 42 -4.52 -19.34 9.19
CA PRO A 42 -5.65 -19.84 8.44
C PRO A 42 -5.17 -20.52 7.15
N ASP A 43 -5.81 -21.63 6.79
CA ASP A 43 -5.61 -22.24 5.47
C ASP A 43 -6.42 -21.45 4.42
N ILE A 44 -5.70 -20.67 3.63
CA ILE A 44 -6.26 -19.80 2.58
C ILE A 44 -6.01 -20.36 1.17
N GLY A 45 -5.46 -21.59 1.08
CA GLY A 45 -5.11 -22.25 -0.18
C GLY A 45 -3.77 -21.81 -0.79
N VAL A 46 -3.04 -20.90 -0.15
CA VAL A 46 -1.69 -20.47 -0.55
C VAL A 46 -0.75 -20.38 0.65
N PRO A 47 0.58 -20.45 0.45
CA PRO A 47 1.53 -20.32 1.56
C PRO A 47 1.46 -18.94 2.23
N ILE A 48 1.47 -18.94 3.56
CA ILE A 48 1.65 -17.74 4.40
C ILE A 48 3.08 -17.77 4.94
N MET A 49 3.89 -16.78 4.55
CA MET A 49 5.27 -16.63 5.01
C MET A 49 5.37 -15.46 5.98
N VAL A 50 6.02 -15.67 7.12
CA VAL A 50 6.20 -14.62 8.12
C VAL A 50 7.65 -14.15 8.10
N VAL A 51 7.87 -12.89 7.74
CA VAL A 51 9.20 -12.27 7.76
C VAL A 51 9.32 -11.40 9.01
N ARG A 52 10.31 -11.72 9.84
CA ARG A 52 10.59 -10.98 11.08
C ARG A 52 11.48 -9.79 10.80
N THR A 53 11.22 -8.70 11.51
CA THR A 53 11.99 -7.46 11.37
C THR A 53 12.68 -7.14 12.69
N GLU A 54 13.90 -6.63 12.63
CA GLU A 54 14.67 -6.30 13.83
C GLU A 54 14.12 -5.07 14.56
N LYS A 55 13.50 -4.17 13.81
CA LYS A 55 12.97 -2.88 14.30
C LYS A 55 11.61 -2.64 13.69
N ASN A 56 10.70 -2.13 14.51
CA ASN A 56 9.41 -1.64 14.02
C ASN A 56 9.66 -0.44 13.10
N SER A 57 9.37 -0.63 11.81
CA SER A 57 9.43 0.41 10.78
C SER A 57 8.38 0.15 9.70
N LEU A 58 7.63 1.18 9.32
CA LEU A 58 6.66 1.06 8.23
C LEU A 58 7.33 0.70 6.89
N ASN A 59 8.62 0.98 6.74
CA ASN A 59 9.33 0.71 5.48
C ASN A 59 9.69 -0.76 5.30
N ASN A 60 9.56 -1.58 6.34
CA ASN A 60 9.85 -3.00 6.25
C ASN A 60 9.02 -3.69 5.15
N ARG A 61 7.83 -3.19 4.85
CA ARG A 61 6.99 -3.73 3.74
C ARG A 61 7.50 -3.42 2.33
N PHE A 62 8.44 -2.48 2.18
CA PHE A 62 9.04 -2.13 0.90
C PHE A 62 10.45 -2.74 0.73
N LEU A 63 10.91 -3.54 1.69
CA LEU A 63 12.18 -4.24 1.57
C LEU A 63 12.08 -5.37 0.54
N PRO A 64 13.15 -5.65 -0.21
CA PRO A 64 13.17 -6.70 -1.22
C PRO A 64 13.32 -8.09 -0.58
N TRP A 65 12.28 -8.54 0.12
CA TRP A 65 12.24 -9.87 0.75
C TRP A 65 12.41 -10.98 -0.29
N ASN A 66 13.21 -12.00 0.05
CA ASN A 66 13.49 -13.12 -0.86
C ASN A 66 12.24 -13.97 -1.12
N GLU A 67 11.29 -13.95 -0.20
CA GLU A 67 10.02 -14.64 -0.25
C GLU A 67 9.08 -14.09 -1.33
N ILE A 68 9.32 -12.85 -1.80
CA ILE A 68 8.55 -12.21 -2.87
C ILE A 68 9.11 -12.67 -4.22
N GLU A 69 8.41 -13.58 -4.87
CA GLU A 69 8.84 -14.17 -6.16
C GLU A 69 8.08 -13.57 -7.37
N THR A 70 7.00 -12.84 -7.11
CA THR A 70 6.14 -12.24 -8.15
C THR A 70 6.61 -10.85 -8.57
N GLU A 71 6.28 -10.46 -9.80
CA GLU A 71 6.48 -9.07 -10.28
C GLU A 71 5.47 -8.09 -9.64
N ALA A 72 4.24 -8.55 -9.40
CA ALA A 72 3.21 -7.75 -8.75
C ALA A 72 3.25 -7.94 -7.23
N ILE A 73 3.19 -6.83 -6.50
CA ILE A 73 2.95 -6.83 -5.05
C ILE A 73 1.64 -6.11 -4.79
N LEU A 74 0.72 -6.77 -4.08
CA LEU A 74 -0.42 -6.12 -3.45
C LEU A 74 -0.04 -5.78 -2.01
N SER A 75 0.15 -4.49 -1.72
CA SER A 75 0.34 -4.02 -0.35
C SER A 75 -1.00 -3.59 0.23
N ILE A 76 -1.34 -4.19 1.36
CA ILE A 76 -2.58 -3.99 2.09
C ILE A 76 -2.25 -3.72 3.56
N ASP A 77 -2.78 -2.62 4.09
CA ASP A 77 -2.82 -2.32 5.53
C ASP A 77 -3.79 -3.29 6.21
N ASP A 78 -3.52 -3.63 7.48
CA ASP A 78 -4.29 -4.65 8.20
C ASP A 78 -5.75 -4.26 8.46
N ASP A 79 -6.10 -2.98 8.32
CA ASP A 79 -7.46 -2.45 8.44
C ASP A 79 -8.15 -2.17 7.08
N ALA A 80 -7.51 -2.51 5.96
CA ALA A 80 -8.07 -2.26 4.64
C ALA A 80 -9.08 -3.34 4.22
N HIS A 81 -10.29 -2.89 3.87
CA HIS A 81 -11.41 -3.76 3.53
C HIS A 81 -11.65 -3.82 2.02
N LEU A 82 -10.90 -4.68 1.32
CA LEU A 82 -11.10 -4.94 -0.12
C LEU A 82 -11.83 -6.26 -0.36
N ARG A 83 -12.77 -6.28 -1.30
CA ARG A 83 -13.42 -7.51 -1.77
C ARG A 83 -12.57 -8.20 -2.83
N HIS A 84 -12.76 -9.52 -3.01
CA HIS A 84 -12.03 -10.30 -4.02
C HIS A 84 -12.17 -9.73 -5.42
N ASP A 85 -13.37 -9.26 -5.77
CA ASP A 85 -13.66 -8.71 -7.08
C ASP A 85 -12.87 -7.42 -7.35
N GLU A 86 -12.73 -6.57 -6.32
CA GLU A 86 -11.92 -5.35 -6.37
C GLU A 86 -10.42 -5.66 -6.50
N ILE A 87 -9.93 -6.63 -5.73
CA ILE A 87 -8.53 -7.06 -5.80
C ILE A 87 -8.20 -7.62 -7.19
N MET A 88 -9.08 -8.48 -7.72
CA MET A 88 -8.96 -9.06 -9.05
C MET A 88 -8.96 -8.00 -10.16
N PHE A 89 -9.83 -7.00 -10.02
CA PHE A 89 -9.89 -5.88 -10.95
C PHE A 89 -8.62 -5.03 -10.88
N GLY A 90 -8.18 -4.64 -9.69
CA GLY A 90 -6.94 -3.89 -9.48
C GLY A 90 -5.73 -4.61 -10.06
N PHE A 91 -5.63 -5.94 -9.88
CA PHE A 91 -4.57 -6.74 -10.46
C PHE A 91 -4.58 -6.71 -12.00
N ARG A 92 -5.77 -6.81 -12.63
CA ARG A 92 -5.89 -6.71 -14.09
C ARG A 92 -5.46 -5.34 -14.60
N VAL A 93 -5.91 -4.27 -13.95
CA VAL A 93 -5.53 -2.90 -14.31
C VAL A 93 -4.01 -2.72 -14.18
N TRP A 94 -3.41 -3.23 -13.11
CA TRP A 94 -1.96 -3.21 -12.94
C TRP A 94 -1.21 -3.97 -14.04
N ARG A 95 -1.74 -5.12 -14.50
CA ARG A 95 -1.12 -5.89 -15.59
C ARG A 95 -1.04 -5.10 -16.91
N GLU A 96 -1.98 -4.20 -17.15
CA GLU A 96 -2.00 -3.30 -18.32
C GLU A 96 -1.15 -2.03 -18.11
N ALA A 97 -0.82 -1.68 -16.86
CA ALA A 97 -0.09 -0.46 -16.49
C ALA A 97 1.03 -0.76 -15.47
N ARG A 98 1.93 -1.68 -15.80
CA ARG A 98 2.93 -2.25 -14.86
C ARG A 98 3.95 -1.24 -14.35
N ASP A 99 4.15 -0.14 -15.07
CA ASP A 99 5.03 0.97 -14.72
C ASP A 99 4.40 1.93 -13.69
N ARG A 100 3.14 1.69 -13.28
CA ARG A 100 2.38 2.58 -12.39
C ARG A 100 1.94 1.87 -11.11
N ILE A 101 1.71 2.69 -10.09
CA ILE A 101 0.99 2.25 -8.88
C ILE A 101 -0.50 2.28 -9.20
N VAL A 102 -1.18 1.15 -8.97
CA VAL A 102 -2.63 1.01 -9.14
C VAL A 102 -3.24 0.71 -7.77
N GLY A 103 -4.09 1.60 -7.26
CA GLY A 103 -4.63 1.41 -5.92
C GLY A 103 -5.91 2.19 -5.69
N PHE A 104 -6.47 2.01 -4.50
CA PHE A 104 -7.83 2.43 -4.17
C PHE A 104 -7.85 3.81 -3.49
N PRO A 105 -6.95 4.15 -2.53
CA PRO A 105 -6.98 5.45 -1.88
C PRO A 105 -6.21 6.50 -2.69
N GLY A 106 -6.93 7.29 -3.46
CA GLY A 106 -6.40 8.44 -4.20
C GLY A 106 -6.17 9.66 -3.31
N ARG A 107 -5.06 10.39 -3.55
CA ARG A 107 -4.71 11.66 -2.89
C ARG A 107 -4.14 12.63 -3.89
N TYR A 108 -4.02 13.90 -3.50
CA TYR A 108 -3.44 14.92 -4.36
C TYR A 108 -2.60 15.92 -3.57
N HIS A 109 -1.66 16.56 -4.27
CA HIS A 109 -0.99 17.75 -3.76
C HIS A 109 -1.80 18.98 -4.17
N ALA A 110 -1.65 20.11 -3.51
CA ALA A 110 -2.28 21.38 -3.90
C ALA A 110 -1.32 22.54 -3.59
N TRP A 111 -1.28 23.56 -4.44
CA TRP A 111 -0.48 24.75 -4.16
C TRP A 111 -1.23 25.67 -3.22
N ASP A 112 -0.59 26.04 -2.11
CA ASP A 112 -1.10 27.03 -1.20
C ASP A 112 -0.49 28.41 -1.48
N ILE A 113 -1.33 29.31 -2.00
CA ILE A 113 -0.92 30.66 -2.42
C ILE A 113 -0.39 31.49 -1.24
N PRO A 114 -1.07 31.54 -0.07
CA PRO A 114 -0.63 32.36 1.06
C PRO A 114 0.73 31.94 1.62
N HIS A 115 0.98 30.64 1.80
CA HIS A 115 2.24 30.15 2.37
C HIS A 115 3.28 29.78 1.30
N GLN A 116 2.95 29.91 0.01
CA GLN A 116 3.83 29.57 -1.12
C GLN A 116 4.44 28.18 -0.98
N SER A 117 3.60 27.19 -0.65
CA SER A 117 4.05 25.82 -0.36
C SER A 117 3.06 24.77 -0.86
N TRP A 118 3.53 23.54 -1.03
CA TRP A 118 2.68 22.43 -1.45
C TRP A 118 2.02 21.75 -0.24
N LEU A 119 0.72 21.53 -0.33
CA LEU A 119 -0.07 20.82 0.67
C LEU A 119 -0.40 19.41 0.20
N TYR A 120 -0.47 18.48 1.14
CA TYR A 120 -1.08 17.17 0.96
C TYR A 120 -2.57 17.27 1.22
N ASN A 121 -3.41 16.71 0.34
CA ASN A 121 -4.86 16.80 0.47
C ASN A 121 -5.54 15.43 0.26
N SER A 122 -6.54 15.16 1.09
CA SER A 122 -7.35 13.93 1.08
C SER A 122 -8.83 14.16 0.78
N ASN A 123 -9.25 15.40 0.53
CA ASN A 123 -10.63 15.71 0.17
C ASN A 123 -11.00 15.08 -1.18
N TYR A 124 -12.29 15.00 -1.44
CA TYR A 124 -12.76 14.62 -2.76
C TYR A 124 -12.28 15.65 -3.79
N SER A 125 -11.65 15.15 -4.86
CA SER A 125 -11.19 15.92 -6.01
C SER A 125 -11.49 15.12 -7.27
N CYS A 126 -11.54 15.75 -8.44
CA CYS A 126 -11.56 15.05 -9.73
C CYS A 126 -10.14 14.71 -10.22
N GLU A 127 -9.14 15.43 -9.73
CA GLU A 127 -7.73 15.28 -10.07
C GLU A 127 -6.95 14.72 -8.90
N LEU A 128 -6.21 13.64 -9.15
CA LEU A 128 -5.39 12.96 -8.17
C LEU A 128 -3.94 12.96 -8.63
N SER A 129 -2.98 12.97 -7.71
CA SER A 129 -1.56 12.92 -8.06
C SER A 129 -0.80 11.84 -7.30
N MET A 130 -1.47 11.11 -6.41
CA MET A 130 -0.88 10.12 -5.53
C MET A 130 -1.88 8.98 -5.30
N VAL A 131 -1.32 7.78 -5.10
CA VAL A 131 -2.05 6.59 -4.66
C VAL A 131 -1.38 6.08 -3.40
N LEU A 132 -2.13 5.90 -2.32
CA LEU A 132 -1.57 5.36 -1.08
C LEU A 132 -1.32 3.86 -1.21
N THR A 133 -0.13 3.43 -0.79
CA THR A 133 0.32 2.04 -0.87
C THR A 133 -0.23 1.13 0.23
N GLY A 134 -1.12 1.65 1.09
CA GLY A 134 -1.89 0.86 2.06
C GLY A 134 -2.99 0.00 1.43
N ALA A 135 -3.31 0.22 0.17
CA ALA A 135 -4.19 -0.63 -0.63
C ALA A 135 -3.86 -0.39 -2.10
N ALA A 136 -2.75 -0.97 -2.57
CA ALA A 136 -2.29 -0.78 -3.95
C ALA A 136 -1.44 -1.95 -4.47
N PHE A 137 -1.54 -2.14 -5.77
CA PHE A 137 -0.62 -2.91 -6.59
C PHE A 137 0.53 -2.04 -7.08
N PHE A 138 1.75 -2.56 -6.98
CA PHE A 138 2.93 -1.97 -7.59
C PHE A 138 3.93 -3.05 -7.98
N HIS A 139 4.86 -2.68 -8.86
CA HIS A 139 5.92 -3.58 -9.28
C HIS A 139 6.90 -3.89 -8.14
N LYS A 140 7.42 -5.12 -8.10
CA LYS A 140 8.37 -5.58 -7.09
C LYS A 140 9.49 -4.57 -6.88
N VAL A 141 9.64 -4.14 -5.63
CA VAL A 141 10.68 -3.22 -5.20
C VAL A 141 12.01 -3.95 -5.24
N THR A 142 12.99 -3.40 -5.96
CA THR A 142 14.36 -3.92 -5.94
C THR A 142 15.20 -3.12 -4.95
N SER A 143 16.39 -3.60 -4.61
CA SER A 143 17.30 -2.92 -3.65
C SER A 143 17.57 -1.45 -3.99
N ARG A 144 17.47 -1.06 -5.27
CA ARG A 144 17.64 0.32 -5.76
C ARG A 144 16.52 1.28 -5.35
N TRP A 145 15.35 0.74 -4.95
CA TRP A 145 14.14 1.49 -4.63
C TRP A 145 13.82 1.47 -3.12
N THR A 146 14.81 1.16 -2.28
CA THR A 146 14.61 1.05 -0.83
C THR A 146 14.63 2.43 -0.17
N PHE A 147 13.47 2.85 0.35
CA PHE A 147 13.35 4.06 1.16
C PHE A 147 13.69 3.73 2.61
N ARG A 148 14.93 4.03 3.04
CA ARG A 148 15.29 3.92 4.46
C ARG A 148 14.82 5.17 5.19
N CYS A 149 13.76 5.07 6.00
CA CYS A 149 13.50 6.02 7.08
C CYS A 149 13.91 5.38 8.41
N PRO A 150 15.07 5.76 8.99
CA PRO A 150 15.52 5.23 10.27
C PRO A 150 14.64 5.65 11.46
N GLY A 151 13.83 6.70 11.31
CA GLY A 151 13.01 7.30 12.38
C GLY A 151 11.50 7.21 12.16
N CYS A 152 11.00 6.24 11.38
CA CYS A 152 9.57 6.08 11.12
C CYS A 152 9.00 4.82 11.82
N PRO A 153 8.90 4.80 13.17
CA PRO A 153 8.46 3.62 13.92
C PRO A 153 6.95 3.39 13.85
N GLN A 154 6.15 4.45 13.68
CA GLN A 154 4.68 4.37 13.66
C GLN A 154 4.11 5.10 12.45
N ALA A 155 2.90 4.72 12.05
CA ALA A 155 2.16 5.42 10.99
C ALA A 155 1.86 6.86 11.41
N LEU A 156 2.24 7.80 10.54
CA LEU A 156 1.99 9.23 10.77
C LEU A 156 0.52 9.51 11.09
N SER A 157 -0.42 8.77 10.51
CA SER A 157 -1.87 8.96 10.68
C SER A 157 -2.39 8.82 12.12
N HIS A 158 -1.59 8.31 13.06
CA HIS A 158 -1.99 8.26 14.47
C HIS A 158 -1.89 9.62 15.18
N ASP A 159 -1.21 10.59 14.59
CA ASP A 159 -1.03 11.94 15.16
C ASP A 159 -1.94 12.94 14.45
N ASP A 160 -2.62 13.83 15.19
CA ASP A 160 -3.48 14.87 14.59
C ASP A 160 -2.70 15.83 13.68
N SER A 161 -1.39 15.98 13.91
CA SER A 161 -0.49 16.79 13.08
C SER A 161 -0.06 16.10 11.78
N HIS A 162 -0.53 14.90 11.48
CA HIS A 162 -0.08 14.11 10.33
C HIS A 162 -0.21 14.80 8.98
N PHE A 163 -1.21 15.66 8.79
CA PHE A 163 -1.32 16.47 7.57
C PHE A 163 -0.13 17.42 7.44
N HIS A 164 0.22 18.12 8.52
CA HIS A 164 1.36 19.04 8.55
C HIS A 164 2.68 18.33 8.23
N GLU A 165 2.91 17.15 8.82
CA GLU A 165 4.09 16.33 8.49
C GLU A 165 4.10 15.87 7.03
N ARG A 166 2.93 15.48 6.48
CA ARG A 166 2.82 15.16 5.05
C ARG A 166 3.13 16.35 4.15
N HIS A 167 2.72 17.56 4.53
CA HIS A 167 3.06 18.79 3.80
C HIS A 167 4.58 18.99 3.79
N LYS A 168 5.24 18.82 4.95
CA LYS A 168 6.71 18.89 5.05
C LYS A 168 7.38 17.86 4.15
N CYS A 169 6.91 16.62 4.13
CA CYS A 169 7.46 15.58 3.26
C CYS A 169 7.37 15.96 1.77
N ILE A 170 6.21 16.44 1.30
CA ILE A 170 6.05 16.86 -0.10
C ILE A 170 7.03 17.97 -0.44
N ASN A 171 7.11 19.03 0.37
CA ASN A 171 8.02 20.15 0.12
C ASN A 171 9.50 19.73 0.21
N PHE A 172 9.84 18.79 1.10
CA PHE A 172 11.17 18.22 1.15
C PHE A 172 11.52 17.51 -0.17
N PHE A 173 10.62 16.69 -0.72
CA PHE A 173 10.85 16.06 -2.02
C PHE A 173 10.98 17.09 -3.14
N VAL A 174 10.13 18.12 -3.17
CA VAL A 174 10.24 19.22 -4.15
C VAL A 174 11.62 19.87 -4.10
N LYS A 175 12.15 20.12 -2.89
CA LYS A 175 13.50 20.65 -2.71
C LYS A 175 14.59 19.69 -3.20
N VAL A 176 14.45 18.39 -2.95
CA VAL A 176 15.42 17.36 -3.39
C VAL A 176 15.43 17.22 -4.92
N TYR A 177 14.26 17.22 -5.56
CA TYR A 177 14.14 17.09 -7.02
C TYR A 177 14.33 18.41 -7.77
N GLY A 178 14.19 19.55 -7.10
CA GLY A 178 14.26 20.90 -7.70
C GLY A 178 12.97 21.36 -8.39
N TYR A 179 11.92 20.54 -8.39
CA TYR A 179 10.60 20.85 -8.95
C TYR A 179 9.53 19.95 -8.32
N MET A 180 8.25 20.16 -8.61
CA MET A 180 7.17 19.25 -8.22
C MET A 180 7.09 18.05 -9.17
N PRO A 181 7.49 16.83 -8.74
CA PRO A 181 7.53 15.68 -9.65
C PRO A 181 6.16 15.00 -9.81
N LEU A 182 5.21 15.27 -8.91
CA LEU A 182 3.89 14.65 -8.97
C LEU A 182 3.07 15.26 -10.10
N LEU A 183 2.49 14.40 -10.93
CA LEU A 183 1.60 14.79 -12.01
C LEU A 183 0.17 14.45 -11.64
N TYR A 184 -0.77 15.33 -12.00
CA TYR A 184 -2.19 15.04 -11.85
C TYR A 184 -2.67 14.06 -12.92
N THR A 185 -3.67 13.28 -12.54
CA THR A 185 -4.43 12.40 -13.42
C THR A 185 -5.90 12.43 -13.01
N GLN A 186 -6.77 12.33 -14.01
CA GLN A 186 -8.21 12.15 -13.83
C GLN A 186 -8.62 10.70 -14.12
N PHE A 187 -7.65 9.83 -14.46
CA PHE A 187 -7.92 8.44 -14.82
C PHE A 187 -8.43 7.66 -13.60
N ARG A 188 -9.67 7.17 -13.72
CA ARG A 188 -10.32 6.30 -12.75
C ARG A 188 -10.97 5.16 -13.50
N VAL A 189 -10.79 3.97 -12.96
CA VAL A 189 -11.37 2.75 -13.51
C VAL A 189 -12.45 2.29 -12.56
N ASP A 190 -13.63 2.01 -13.11
CA ASP A 190 -14.78 1.56 -12.33
C ASP A 190 -14.89 0.04 -12.38
N SER A 191 -15.00 -0.59 -11.22
CA SER A 191 -15.16 -2.04 -11.07
C SER A 191 -16.59 -2.51 -11.41
N VAL A 192 -17.58 -1.61 -11.47
CA VAL A 192 -19.00 -1.98 -11.64
C VAL A 192 -19.26 -2.84 -12.88
N LEU A 193 -18.46 -2.71 -13.95
CA LEU A 193 -18.63 -3.48 -15.17
C LEU A 193 -17.54 -4.53 -15.44
N PHE A 194 -16.57 -4.75 -14.54
CA PHE A 194 -15.42 -5.61 -14.89
C PHE A 194 -15.80 -7.10 -15.03
N LYS A 195 -16.90 -7.52 -14.39
CA LYS A 195 -17.46 -8.87 -14.53
C LYS A 195 -18.41 -9.01 -15.71
N THR A 196 -18.79 -7.91 -16.35
CA THR A 196 -19.70 -7.93 -17.51
C THR A 196 -18.96 -8.52 -18.69
N ARG A 197 -19.30 -9.77 -19.05
CA ARG A 197 -18.91 -10.34 -20.34
C ARG A 197 -19.72 -9.62 -21.41
N LEU A 198 -19.07 -8.78 -22.19
CA LEU A 198 -19.69 -8.25 -23.41
C LEU A 198 -19.84 -9.42 -24.40
N PRO A 199 -21.02 -9.65 -24.97
CA PRO A 199 -21.17 -10.65 -26.03
C PRO A 199 -20.26 -10.29 -27.20
N HIS A 200 -19.54 -11.29 -27.71
CA HIS A 200 -18.75 -11.21 -28.93
C HIS A 200 -19.64 -11.12 -30.17
#